data_AF-A0A151EBK8-F1
#
_entry.id   AF-A0A151EBK8-F1
#
_cell.length_a   1.000
_cell.length_b   1.000
_cell.length_c   1.000
_cell.angle_alpha   90.00
_cell.angle_beta   90.00
_cell.angle_gamma   90.00
#
_symmetry.space_group_name_H-M   'P 1'
#
loop_
_entity.id
_entity.type
_entity.pdbx_description
1 polymer ?
#
loop_
_entity_poly.entity_id
_entity_poly.type
_entity_poly.pdbx_seq_one_letter_code
_entity_poly.pdbx_strand_id
1 'polypeptide(L)'
;MNANLTPENTMSVNVTSPNGGEIWKGGDPHTITWNMENDWYPDNDILVEIYCCYIGSSGPWMHIDTVVGLESYTWNSVPPVDYTNCYIRVNCTDPDFLSTEDISDGPFKIDSTPPAPASNVRAELDGLGVRIHWDHTPSPDLDHYEVYWRMNAFNPTGNSYASSINAGNNTTAFHANVGSENPQRYFYQIRTFDKVGHETRTTIQAGKYGKTLSTFTHPDGWFLCGLPLEVSNNSVENLMQSIDGDFHVMVYRNHVWLHYCTYWPPQLNTLHETYQGEGFWLNVFNNDRLAIAGTVTDVMISLETGWNLVAFPYTGPMSVSALLPIIPGASQIMISDPSSPYNIKIATGSEILNPLDGFWVYVNFDTVWPAVNY
;
A
#
# COMPACT_ATOMS: atom_id res chain seq x y z
N MET A 1 -5.77 -66.30 50.96
CA MET A 1 -5.01 -66.07 49.72
C MET A 1 -5.15 -64.60 49.41
N ASN A 2 -4.10 -63.81 49.63
CA ASN A 2 -4.04 -62.48 49.06
C ASN A 2 -3.65 -62.69 47.59
N ALA A 3 -4.56 -62.40 46.68
CA ALA A 3 -4.19 -62.24 45.28
C ALA A 3 -3.24 -61.05 45.22
N ASN A 4 -1.95 -61.31 45.00
CA ASN A 4 -1.05 -60.27 44.49
C ASN A 4 -1.55 -59.96 43.08
N LEU A 5 -2.39 -58.94 42.95
CA LEU A 5 -2.61 -58.29 41.68
C LEU A 5 -1.27 -57.67 41.30
N THR A 6 -0.69 -58.09 40.18
CA THR A 6 0.37 -57.33 39.52
C THR A 6 -0.15 -55.92 39.27
N PRO A 7 0.67 -54.86 39.39
CA PRO A 7 0.27 -53.53 38.95
C PRO A 7 -0.29 -53.62 37.52
N GLU A 8 -1.38 -52.92 37.21
CA GLU A 8 -1.81 -52.83 35.81
C GLU A 8 -0.94 -51.79 35.12
N ASN A 9 -0.49 -52.10 33.89
CA ASN A 9 0.16 -51.11 33.03
C ASN A 9 -0.89 -50.07 32.64
N THR A 10 -0.61 -48.78 32.91
CA THR A 10 -1.50 -47.67 32.59
C THR A 10 -0.80 -46.68 31.68
N MET A 11 -1.56 -46.11 30.75
CA MET A 11 -1.10 -45.07 29.84
C MET A 11 -2.16 -43.98 29.71
N SER A 12 -1.73 -42.72 29.60
CA SER A 12 -2.58 -41.59 29.25
C SER A 12 -1.92 -40.69 28.22
N VAL A 13 -2.75 -39.97 27.46
CA VAL A 13 -2.31 -38.91 26.55
C VAL A 13 -3.33 -37.77 26.63
N ASN A 14 -2.86 -36.52 26.52
CA ASN A 14 -3.71 -35.33 26.49
C ASN A 14 -3.12 -34.30 25.52
N VAL A 15 -3.82 -34.00 24.44
CA VAL A 15 -3.47 -32.96 23.48
C VAL A 15 -3.55 -31.59 24.17
N THR A 16 -2.50 -30.79 24.01
CA THR A 16 -2.38 -29.47 24.63
C THR A 16 -2.37 -28.33 23.62
N SER A 17 -2.03 -28.59 22.35
CA SER A 17 -2.15 -27.62 21.25
C SER A 17 -2.20 -28.33 19.89
N PRO A 18 -3.10 -27.95 18.98
CA PRO A 18 -4.24 -27.07 19.21
C PRO A 18 -5.26 -27.81 20.09
N ASN A 19 -5.92 -27.10 21.00
CA ASN A 19 -6.92 -27.69 21.91
C ASN A 19 -8.29 -27.02 21.84
N GLY A 20 -8.48 -26.04 20.96
CA GLY A 20 -9.78 -25.44 20.65
C GLY A 20 -9.71 -23.92 20.51
N GLY A 21 -10.28 -23.42 19.41
CA GLY A 21 -10.42 -21.98 19.12
C GLY A 21 -9.22 -21.34 18.42
N GLU A 22 -8.10 -22.05 18.28
CA GLU A 22 -6.95 -21.56 17.52
C GLU A 22 -7.29 -21.39 16.03
N ILE A 23 -6.57 -20.47 15.39
CA ILE A 23 -6.61 -20.26 13.94
C ILE A 23 -5.17 -20.37 13.46
N TRP A 24 -4.91 -21.38 12.64
CA TRP A 24 -3.60 -21.66 12.09
C TRP A 24 -3.53 -21.17 10.65
N LYS A 25 -2.46 -20.47 10.32
CA LYS A 25 -2.15 -20.09 8.95
C LYS A 25 -1.77 -21.33 8.14
N GLY A 26 -2.55 -21.66 7.11
CA GLY A 26 -2.24 -22.76 6.20
C GLY A 26 -0.98 -22.48 5.39
N GLY A 27 -0.26 -23.54 5.03
CA GLY A 27 1.05 -23.47 4.36
C GLY A 27 2.23 -23.14 5.29
N ASP A 28 1.99 -22.52 6.44
CA ASP A 28 3.02 -22.23 7.45
C ASP A 28 3.16 -23.40 8.45
N PRO A 29 4.36 -23.61 9.04
CA PRO A 29 4.56 -24.65 10.04
C PRO A 29 3.88 -24.30 11.37
N HIS A 30 3.20 -25.27 11.98
CA HIS A 30 2.61 -25.15 13.31
C HIS A 30 3.02 -26.30 14.22
N THR A 31 3.12 -26.05 15.52
CA THR A 31 3.51 -27.07 16.50
C THR A 31 2.29 -27.68 17.17
N ILE A 32 2.21 -29.01 17.09
CA ILE A 32 1.29 -29.85 17.84
C ILE A 32 1.98 -30.28 19.13
N THR A 33 1.30 -30.20 20.27
CA THR A 33 1.83 -30.62 21.58
C THR A 33 0.83 -31.50 22.32
N TRP A 34 1.34 -32.42 23.12
CA TRP A 34 0.57 -33.31 23.98
C TRP A 34 1.38 -33.64 25.23
N ASN A 35 0.72 -34.08 26.30
CA ASN A 35 1.37 -34.71 27.44
C ASN A 35 1.07 -36.21 27.38
N MET A 36 2.03 -37.06 27.73
CA MET A 36 1.79 -38.50 27.84
C MET A 36 2.43 -39.07 29.10
N GLU A 37 1.82 -40.12 29.66
CA GLU A 37 2.35 -40.81 30.84
C GLU A 37 2.18 -42.32 30.66
N ASN A 38 3.19 -43.10 31.06
CA ASN A 38 3.12 -44.55 31.18
C ASN A 38 3.85 -45.02 32.45
N ASP A 39 3.23 -45.93 33.20
CA ASP A 39 3.75 -46.36 34.51
C ASP A 39 4.89 -47.39 34.42
N TRP A 40 5.12 -47.99 33.23
CA TRP A 40 6.02 -49.12 33.03
C TRP A 40 7.19 -48.80 32.09
N TYR A 41 6.95 -47.98 31.06
CA TYR A 41 7.91 -47.62 30.03
C TYR A 41 8.19 -46.12 30.07
N PRO A 42 9.46 -45.70 29.90
CA PRO A 42 9.77 -44.30 29.74
C PRO A 42 9.27 -43.78 28.40
N ASP A 43 9.03 -42.48 28.31
CA ASP A 43 8.51 -41.81 27.11
C ASP A 43 9.28 -42.18 25.84
N ASN A 44 10.61 -42.33 25.91
CA ASN A 44 11.47 -42.67 24.78
C ASN A 44 11.19 -44.03 24.12
N ASP A 45 10.35 -44.88 24.73
CA ASP A 45 9.90 -46.16 24.18
C ASP A 45 8.45 -46.12 23.67
N ILE A 46 7.76 -44.98 23.81
CA ILE A 46 6.37 -44.80 23.39
C ILE A 46 6.31 -44.33 21.94
N LEU A 47 5.60 -45.10 21.10
CA LEU A 47 5.28 -44.74 19.72
C LEU A 47 4.09 -43.78 19.72
N VAL A 48 4.21 -42.65 19.03
CA VAL A 48 3.17 -41.63 18.95
C VAL A 48 2.76 -41.40 17.50
N GLU A 49 1.50 -41.67 17.16
CA GLU A 49 0.91 -41.41 15.85
C GLU A 49 0.02 -40.16 15.91
N ILE A 50 0.22 -39.24 14.98
CA ILE A 50 -0.46 -37.94 14.95
C ILE A 50 -1.37 -37.91 13.73
N TYR A 51 -2.62 -37.51 13.94
CA TYR A 51 -3.63 -37.42 12.89
C TYR A 51 -4.35 -36.08 12.92
N CYS A 52 -4.90 -35.68 11.78
CA CYS A 52 -5.80 -34.55 11.66
C CYS A 52 -7.10 -34.95 10.95
N CYS A 53 -8.21 -34.37 11.38
CA CYS A 53 -9.47 -34.39 10.66
C CYS A 53 -9.90 -32.96 10.35
N TYR A 54 -10.35 -32.69 9.12
CA TYR A 54 -10.76 -31.35 8.70
C TYR A 54 -12.27 -31.08 8.76
N ILE A 55 -13.07 -32.10 9.08
CA ILE A 55 -14.54 -32.02 9.03
C ILE A 55 -15.23 -32.25 10.38
N GLY A 56 -14.48 -32.58 11.44
CA GLY A 56 -14.99 -32.75 12.79
C GLY A 56 -14.22 -33.80 13.60
N SER A 57 -14.68 -34.07 14.82
CA SER A 57 -14.02 -34.99 15.76
C SER A 57 -14.26 -36.47 15.47
N SER A 58 -15.06 -36.83 14.47
CA SER A 58 -15.40 -38.23 14.15
C SER A 58 -14.62 -38.82 12.97
N GLY A 59 -13.67 -38.07 12.40
CA GLY A 59 -12.94 -38.48 11.21
C GLY A 59 -13.65 -38.13 9.89
N PRO A 60 -13.08 -38.52 8.74
CA PRO A 60 -11.93 -39.41 8.60
C PRO A 60 -10.63 -38.76 9.10
N TRP A 61 -9.79 -39.55 9.75
CA TRP A 61 -8.49 -39.15 10.27
C TRP A 61 -7.42 -39.37 9.21
N MET A 62 -6.68 -38.32 8.86
CA MET A 62 -5.51 -38.39 8.01
C MET A 62 -4.26 -38.44 8.87
N HIS A 63 -3.38 -39.39 8.58
CA HIS A 63 -2.08 -39.51 9.24
C HIS A 63 -1.20 -38.31 8.84
N ILE A 64 -0.63 -37.64 9.85
CA ILE A 64 0.34 -36.56 9.68
C ILE A 64 1.74 -37.14 9.76
N ASP A 65 2.07 -37.77 10.89
CA ASP A 65 3.40 -38.34 11.15
C ASP A 65 3.37 -39.32 12.33
N THR A 66 4.50 -39.99 12.53
CA THR A 66 4.77 -40.87 13.66
C THR A 66 6.12 -40.51 14.29
N VAL A 67 6.13 -40.29 15.60
CA VAL A 67 7.34 -39.98 16.38
C VAL A 67 7.50 -40.95 17.55
N VAL A 68 8.65 -40.92 18.22
CA VAL A 68 8.93 -41.77 19.39
C VAL A 68 9.44 -40.90 20.53
N GLY A 69 8.77 -40.98 21.68
CA GLY A 69 9.18 -40.29 22.91
C GLY A 69 9.24 -38.78 22.87
N LEU A 70 8.51 -38.17 21.95
CA LEU A 70 8.32 -36.74 21.91
C LEU A 70 6.94 -36.38 22.45
N GLU A 71 6.84 -35.18 23.00
CA GLU A 71 5.60 -34.54 23.44
C GLU A 71 5.24 -33.33 22.56
N SER A 72 5.97 -33.17 21.47
CA SER A 72 5.74 -32.11 20.48
C SER A 72 6.17 -32.54 19.09
N TYR A 73 5.47 -32.02 18.09
CA TYR A 73 5.78 -32.21 16.68
C TYR A 73 5.47 -30.95 15.89
N THR A 74 6.42 -30.49 15.07
CA THR A 74 6.21 -29.38 14.14
C THR A 74 5.66 -29.91 12.81
N TRP A 75 4.38 -29.66 12.56
CA TRP A 75 3.73 -29.97 11.31
C TRP A 75 4.13 -28.93 10.25
N ASN A 76 5.14 -29.26 9.46
CA ASN A 76 5.75 -28.33 8.50
C ASN A 76 4.87 -28.00 7.28
N SER A 77 3.83 -28.79 7.02
CA SER A 77 3.02 -28.71 5.81
C SER A 77 1.53 -28.72 6.16
N VAL A 78 1.08 -27.75 6.96
CA VAL A 78 -0.35 -27.52 7.16
C VAL A 78 -0.99 -27.21 5.81
N PRO A 79 -2.11 -27.84 5.42
CA PRO A 79 -2.69 -27.64 4.10
C PRO A 79 -3.01 -26.16 3.82
N PRO A 80 -2.70 -25.64 2.63
CA PRO A 80 -3.06 -24.29 2.22
C PRO A 80 -4.52 -24.25 1.73
N VAL A 81 -5.45 -24.72 2.57
CA VAL A 81 -6.90 -24.76 2.32
C VAL A 81 -7.63 -24.34 3.58
N ASP A 82 -8.70 -23.56 3.43
CA ASP A 82 -9.53 -23.14 4.55
C ASP A 82 -10.34 -24.29 5.13
N TYR A 83 -10.27 -24.43 6.45
CA TYR A 83 -11.07 -25.36 7.22
C TYR A 83 -11.52 -24.72 8.52
N THR A 84 -12.79 -24.93 8.89
CA THR A 84 -13.41 -24.27 10.04
C THR A 84 -13.64 -25.21 11.23
N ASN A 85 -13.38 -26.51 11.07
CA ASN A 85 -13.76 -27.55 12.02
C ASN A 85 -12.69 -28.66 12.10
N CYS A 86 -11.44 -28.27 12.32
CA CYS A 86 -10.31 -29.20 12.39
C CYS A 86 -10.11 -29.75 13.79
N TYR A 87 -9.63 -30.99 13.89
CA TYR A 87 -9.24 -31.63 15.16
C TYR A 87 -7.90 -32.34 14.99
N ILE A 88 -7.09 -32.34 16.05
CA ILE A 88 -5.89 -33.18 16.16
C ILE A 88 -6.21 -34.38 17.03
N ARG A 89 -5.70 -35.54 16.62
CA ARG A 89 -5.72 -36.75 17.42
C ARG A 89 -4.32 -37.30 17.59
N VAL A 90 -3.97 -37.66 18.80
CA VAL A 90 -2.69 -38.29 19.15
C VAL A 90 -2.99 -39.68 19.71
N ASN A 91 -2.37 -40.70 19.13
CA ASN A 91 -2.42 -42.08 19.61
C ASN A 91 -1.04 -42.47 20.13
N CYS A 92 -0.96 -42.87 21.40
CA CYS A 92 0.27 -43.40 22.01
C CYS A 92 0.18 -44.91 22.15
N THR A 93 1.25 -45.63 21.85
CA THR A 93 1.33 -47.09 21.98
C THR A 93 2.66 -47.50 22.62
N ASP A 94 2.61 -48.35 23.66
CA ASP A 94 3.82 -48.87 24.33
C ASP A 94 4.34 -50.17 23.69
N PRO A 95 5.52 -50.67 24.11
CA PRO A 95 6.09 -51.91 23.61
C PRO A 95 5.24 -53.17 23.87
N ASP A 96 4.32 -53.12 24.82
CA ASP A 96 3.38 -54.21 25.14
C ASP A 96 2.05 -54.07 24.35
N PHE A 97 1.98 -53.13 23.41
CA PHE A 97 0.82 -52.82 22.57
C PHE A 97 -0.40 -52.26 23.33
N LEU A 98 -0.21 -51.75 24.55
CA LEU A 98 -1.22 -50.92 25.18
C LEU A 98 -1.29 -49.59 24.41
N SER A 99 -2.51 -49.18 24.04
CA SER A 99 -2.73 -47.94 23.30
C SER A 99 -3.78 -47.06 23.99
N THR A 100 -3.58 -45.75 23.87
CA THR A 100 -4.54 -44.74 24.30
C THR A 100 -4.52 -43.60 23.30
N GLU A 101 -5.67 -42.96 23.11
CA GLU A 101 -5.80 -41.82 22.22
C GLU A 101 -6.42 -40.65 22.94
N ASP A 102 -6.08 -39.45 22.47
CA ASP A 102 -6.78 -38.23 22.81
C ASP A 102 -7.02 -37.37 21.58
N ILE A 103 -8.11 -36.62 21.61
CA ILE A 103 -8.54 -35.70 20.56
C ILE A 103 -8.63 -34.31 21.19
N SER A 104 -8.15 -33.29 20.48
CA SER A 104 -8.28 -31.89 20.91
C SER A 104 -9.70 -31.55 21.39
N ASP A 105 -9.82 -30.88 22.55
CA ASP A 105 -11.08 -30.62 23.25
C ASP A 105 -12.11 -29.86 22.42
N GLY A 106 -11.62 -28.98 21.53
CA GLY A 106 -12.42 -28.20 20.62
C GLY A 106 -11.84 -28.12 19.21
N PRO A 107 -12.61 -27.59 18.26
CA PRO A 107 -12.13 -27.41 16.91
C PRO A 107 -11.14 -26.25 16.84
N PHE A 108 -10.12 -26.40 16.00
CA PHE A 108 -9.32 -25.28 15.50
C PHE A 108 -9.67 -25.00 14.04
N LYS A 109 -9.20 -23.86 13.52
CA LYS A 109 -9.39 -23.46 12.13
C LYS A 109 -8.05 -23.45 11.40
N ILE A 110 -8.08 -23.77 10.12
CA ILE A 110 -6.99 -23.46 9.19
C ILE A 110 -7.50 -22.36 8.29
N ASP A 111 -6.76 -21.26 8.23
CA ASP A 111 -7.04 -20.12 7.37
C ASP A 111 -5.88 -19.98 6.39
N SER A 112 -6.20 -20.01 5.10
CA SER A 112 -5.28 -19.91 3.96
C SER A 112 -5.71 -18.83 2.98
N THR A 113 -6.73 -18.03 3.32
CA THR A 113 -7.27 -17.01 2.45
C THR A 113 -6.76 -15.63 2.89
N PRO A 114 -5.94 -14.95 2.07
CA PRO A 114 -5.54 -13.59 2.39
C PRO A 114 -6.74 -12.63 2.45
N PRO A 115 -6.65 -11.55 3.25
CA PRO A 115 -7.72 -10.56 3.31
C PRO A 115 -7.89 -9.86 1.95
N ALA A 116 -9.09 -9.40 1.63
CA ALA A 116 -9.29 -8.45 0.54
C ALA A 116 -8.53 -7.14 0.79
N PRO A 117 -8.02 -6.47 -0.27
CA PRO A 117 -7.33 -5.19 -0.10
C PRO A 117 -8.31 -4.10 0.36
N ALA A 118 -7.78 -3.09 1.06
CA ALA A 118 -8.43 -1.79 1.16
C ALA A 118 -8.63 -1.14 -0.23
N SER A 119 -9.54 -0.17 -0.34
CA SER A 119 -9.82 0.53 -1.59
C SER A 119 -9.80 2.06 -1.40
N ASN A 120 -9.98 2.84 -2.48
CA ASN A 120 -10.04 4.31 -2.46
C ASN A 120 -8.89 4.98 -1.68
N VAL A 121 -7.67 4.47 -1.88
CA VAL A 121 -6.45 5.01 -1.29
C VAL A 121 -6.18 6.39 -1.87
N ARG A 122 -6.10 7.40 -1.01
CA ARG A 122 -5.85 8.81 -1.36
C ARG A 122 -5.08 9.51 -0.26
N ALA A 123 -4.43 10.61 -0.59
CA ALA A 123 -3.72 11.45 0.37
C ALA A 123 -4.15 12.91 0.26
N GLU A 124 -4.14 13.61 1.39
CA GLU A 124 -4.44 15.03 1.51
C GLU A 124 -3.34 15.69 2.35
N LEU A 125 -3.04 16.96 2.07
CA LEU A 125 -2.18 17.73 2.95
C LEU A 125 -2.92 18.03 4.25
N ASP A 126 -2.20 17.97 5.35
CA ASP A 126 -2.70 18.30 6.68
C ASP A 126 -1.60 19.05 7.42
N GLY A 127 -1.49 20.34 7.07
CA GLY A 127 -0.41 21.23 7.49
C GLY A 127 0.98 20.66 7.18
N LEU A 128 1.80 20.48 8.22
CA LEU A 128 3.15 19.95 8.10
C LEU A 128 3.20 18.45 7.80
N GLY A 129 2.07 17.75 7.76
CA GLY A 129 1.99 16.34 7.44
C GLY A 129 1.12 16.02 6.22
N VAL A 130 0.99 14.72 5.99
CA VAL A 130 0.09 14.15 4.98
C VAL A 130 -0.84 13.20 5.68
N ARG A 131 -2.15 13.34 5.44
CA ARG A 131 -3.16 12.41 5.90
C ARG A 131 -3.53 11.47 4.76
N ILE A 132 -3.44 10.17 5.02
CA ILE A 132 -3.72 9.10 4.07
C ILE A 132 -5.06 8.50 4.47
N HIS A 133 -5.94 8.29 3.49
CA HIS A 133 -7.28 7.73 3.66
C HIS A 133 -7.48 6.52 2.75
N TRP A 134 -8.27 5.57 3.21
CA TRP A 134 -8.75 4.43 2.42
C TRP A 134 -10.14 4.01 2.91
N ASP A 135 -10.79 3.14 2.15
CA ASP A 135 -12.05 2.51 2.55
C ASP A 135 -11.76 1.15 3.18
N HIS A 136 -12.62 0.76 4.13
CA HIS A 136 -12.50 -0.46 4.90
C HIS A 136 -12.54 -1.71 4.00
N THR A 137 -11.81 -2.76 4.40
CA THR A 137 -11.81 -4.04 3.68
C THR A 137 -13.12 -4.78 3.96
N PRO A 138 -13.69 -5.51 3.00
CA PRO A 138 -14.82 -6.39 3.27
C PRO A 138 -14.46 -7.65 4.07
N SER A 139 -13.17 -7.88 4.36
CA SER A 139 -12.68 -9.10 5.03
C SER A 139 -13.17 -9.18 6.48
N PRO A 140 -13.83 -10.27 6.89
CA PRO A 140 -14.42 -10.40 8.23
C PRO A 140 -13.40 -10.64 9.35
N ASP A 141 -12.16 -10.95 8.98
CA ASP A 141 -11.04 -11.36 9.83
C ASP A 141 -9.87 -10.35 9.80
N LEU A 142 -10.13 -9.11 9.38
CA LEU A 142 -9.18 -8.01 9.52
C LEU A 142 -8.58 -7.99 10.94
N ASP A 143 -7.26 -7.93 11.00
CA ASP A 143 -6.51 -7.66 12.22
C ASP A 143 -6.10 -6.19 12.30
N HIS A 144 -5.43 -5.67 11.25
CA HIS A 144 -5.04 -4.26 11.16
C HIS A 144 -4.63 -3.83 9.75
N TYR A 145 -4.39 -2.52 9.59
CA TYR A 145 -3.76 -1.91 8.43
C TYR A 145 -2.38 -1.36 8.77
N GLU A 146 -1.50 -1.40 7.78
CA GLU A 146 -0.25 -0.63 7.78
C GLU A 146 -0.13 0.22 6.51
N VAL A 147 0.39 1.44 6.65
CA VAL A 147 0.69 2.33 5.54
C VAL A 147 2.18 2.27 5.25
N TYR A 148 2.55 1.52 4.22
CA TYR A 148 3.93 1.44 3.75
C TYR A 148 4.24 2.62 2.84
N TRP A 149 5.42 3.20 2.98
CA TRP A 149 5.80 4.37 2.22
C TRP A 149 7.26 4.36 1.75
N ARG A 150 7.51 5.17 0.72
CA ARG A 150 8.86 5.43 0.21
C ARG A 150 9.01 6.87 -0.25
N MET A 151 10.15 7.45 0.09
CA MET A 151 10.54 8.79 -0.34
C MET A 151 11.22 8.72 -1.72
N ASN A 152 10.85 9.62 -2.63
CA ASN A 152 11.45 9.89 -3.94
C ASN A 152 11.51 8.75 -4.96
N ALA A 153 10.94 7.58 -4.66
CA ALA A 153 10.97 6.43 -5.55
C ALA A 153 9.63 5.70 -5.51
N PHE A 154 8.81 5.96 -6.53
CA PHE A 154 7.59 5.20 -6.77
C PHE A 154 7.92 3.75 -7.12
N ASN A 155 7.05 2.83 -6.74
CA ASN A 155 7.10 1.44 -7.17
C ASN A 155 5.66 0.94 -7.27
N PRO A 156 5.15 0.54 -8.45
CA PRO A 156 3.75 0.14 -8.61
C PRO A 156 3.33 -1.04 -7.74
N THR A 157 4.27 -1.93 -7.45
CA THR A 157 4.01 -3.12 -6.60
C THR A 157 4.17 -2.80 -5.12
N GLY A 158 4.80 -1.67 -4.78
CA GLY A 158 5.17 -1.29 -3.41
C GLY A 158 6.17 -2.22 -2.73
N ASN A 159 6.72 -3.22 -3.44
CA ASN A 159 7.68 -4.20 -2.91
C ASN A 159 8.93 -3.58 -2.27
N SER A 160 9.30 -2.37 -2.70
CA SER A 160 10.48 -1.67 -2.22
C SER A 160 10.21 -0.69 -1.07
N TYR A 161 8.96 -0.60 -0.60
CA TYR A 161 8.59 0.29 0.50
C TYR A 161 8.96 -0.42 1.80
N ALA A 162 9.89 0.16 2.56
CA ALA A 162 10.50 -0.46 3.74
C ALA A 162 10.12 0.23 5.06
N SER A 163 9.48 1.39 4.99
CA SER A 163 9.01 2.13 6.16
C SER A 163 7.49 2.05 6.22
N SER A 164 6.93 1.89 7.42
CA SER A 164 5.48 1.80 7.61
C SER A 164 4.98 2.66 8.77
N ILE A 165 3.68 2.92 8.75
CA ILE A 165 2.92 3.52 9.84
C ILE A 165 1.83 2.50 10.20
N ASN A 166 1.81 2.03 11.44
CA ASN A 166 0.75 1.14 11.90
C ASN A 166 -0.53 1.97 12.15
N ALA A 167 -1.61 1.65 11.44
CA ALA A 167 -2.88 2.36 11.54
C ALA A 167 -3.91 1.62 12.42
N GLY A 168 -3.59 0.40 12.88
CA GLY A 168 -4.54 -0.47 13.56
C GLY A 168 -5.78 -0.69 12.69
N ASN A 169 -6.97 -0.54 13.28
CA ASN A 169 -8.25 -0.66 12.58
C ASN A 169 -8.78 0.65 12.00
N ASN A 170 -8.00 1.73 12.06
CA ASN A 170 -8.42 3.01 11.48
C ASN A 170 -8.36 2.94 9.95
N THR A 171 -9.16 3.77 9.30
CA THR A 171 -9.14 3.96 7.84
C THR A 171 -8.37 5.21 7.40
N THR A 172 -7.59 5.77 8.33
CA THR A 172 -6.73 6.92 8.10
C THR A 172 -5.42 6.80 8.87
N ALA A 173 -4.34 7.33 8.31
CA ALA A 173 -3.05 7.49 9.00
C ALA A 173 -2.46 8.89 8.72
N PHE A 174 -1.69 9.41 9.68
CA PHE A 174 -1.01 10.69 9.54
C PHE A 174 0.51 10.50 9.51
N HIS A 175 1.15 10.99 8.45
CA HIS A 175 2.60 11.04 8.33
C HIS A 175 3.05 12.49 8.61
N ALA A 176 3.68 12.72 9.76
CA ALA A 176 4.16 14.03 10.16
C ALA A 176 5.41 14.50 9.38
N ASN A 177 5.62 15.81 9.28
CA ASN A 177 6.82 16.47 8.72
C ASN A 177 7.10 16.19 7.23
N VAL A 178 6.12 15.66 6.51
CA VAL A 178 6.19 15.37 5.06
C VAL A 178 5.19 16.18 4.24
N GLY A 179 4.45 17.09 4.87
CA GLY A 179 3.41 17.94 4.27
C GLY A 179 3.93 19.19 3.55
N SER A 180 3.26 20.33 3.79
CA SER A 180 3.43 21.60 3.05
C SER A 180 4.89 22.05 2.92
N GLU A 181 5.64 22.00 4.01
CA GLU A 181 7.02 22.46 4.05
C GLU A 181 8.02 21.43 3.49
N ASN A 182 7.63 20.26 3.02
CA ASN A 182 8.60 19.26 2.57
C ASN A 182 8.71 19.23 1.03
N PRO A 183 9.90 19.37 0.41
CA PRO A 183 10.02 19.38 -1.05
C PRO A 183 10.16 17.97 -1.65
N GLN A 184 10.22 16.94 -0.82
CA GLN A 184 10.38 15.56 -1.27
C GLN A 184 9.05 14.97 -1.72
N ARG A 185 9.16 13.92 -2.53
CA ARG A 185 8.02 13.10 -2.93
C ARG A 185 7.87 11.93 -1.97
N TYR A 186 6.65 11.60 -1.61
CA TYR A 186 6.31 10.42 -0.81
C TYR A 186 5.23 9.63 -1.52
N PHE A 187 5.36 8.32 -1.50
CA PHE A 187 4.39 7.38 -2.07
C PHE A 187 3.92 6.44 -0.98
N TYR A 188 2.65 6.09 -0.99
CA TYR A 188 1.97 5.34 0.07
C TYR A 188 1.17 4.18 -0.52
N GLN A 189 1.33 3.00 0.07
CA GLN A 189 0.56 1.80 -0.22
C GLN A 189 -0.02 1.25 1.08
N ILE A 190 -1.30 0.88 1.06
CA ILE A 190 -1.95 0.28 2.22
C ILE A 190 -1.77 -1.23 2.15
N ARG A 191 -1.42 -1.83 3.28
CA ARG A 191 -1.37 -3.28 3.47
C ARG A 191 -2.40 -3.68 4.50
N THR A 192 -3.18 -4.68 4.16
CA THR A 192 -4.25 -5.23 5.00
C THR A 192 -3.76 -6.56 5.54
N PHE A 193 -3.82 -6.73 6.85
CA PHE A 193 -3.42 -7.95 7.53
C PHE A 193 -4.63 -8.61 8.18
N ASP A 194 -4.74 -9.93 8.06
CA ASP A 194 -5.72 -10.71 8.82
C ASP A 194 -5.12 -11.22 10.14
N LYS A 195 -5.95 -11.93 10.92
CA LYS A 195 -5.60 -12.44 12.26
C LYS A 195 -4.54 -13.54 12.26
N VAL A 196 -4.29 -14.18 11.12
CA VAL A 196 -3.26 -15.21 10.99
C VAL A 196 -2.00 -14.69 10.30
N GLY A 197 -2.01 -13.43 9.88
CA GLY A 197 -0.86 -12.74 9.30
C GLY A 197 -0.72 -12.94 7.80
N HIS A 198 -1.78 -13.28 7.06
CA HIS A 198 -1.75 -13.02 5.62
C HIS A 198 -1.80 -11.52 5.36
N GLU A 199 -1.26 -11.14 4.21
CA GLU A 199 -1.15 -9.75 3.80
C GLU A 199 -1.71 -9.60 2.39
N THR A 200 -2.50 -8.55 2.19
CA THR A 200 -2.88 -8.10 0.84
C THR A 200 -2.63 -6.60 0.69
N ARG A 201 -2.12 -6.20 -0.47
CA ARG A 201 -1.71 -4.83 -0.78
C ARG A 201 -2.69 -4.16 -1.71
N THR A 202 -2.84 -2.85 -1.56
CA THR A 202 -3.58 -2.05 -2.53
C THR A 202 -2.80 -1.90 -3.82
N THR A 203 -3.51 -1.97 -4.95
CA THR A 203 -2.97 -1.65 -6.28
C THR A 203 -2.96 -0.14 -6.53
N ILE A 204 -3.94 0.57 -5.99
CA ILE A 204 -3.98 2.04 -5.95
C ILE A 204 -3.04 2.52 -4.85
N GLN A 205 -2.26 3.55 -5.18
CA GLN A 205 -1.34 4.20 -4.26
C GLN A 205 -1.64 5.68 -4.17
N ALA A 206 -1.36 6.26 -3.00
CA ALA A 206 -1.40 7.70 -2.83
C ALA A 206 0.01 8.29 -2.92
N GLY A 207 0.07 9.58 -3.19
CA GLY A 207 1.31 10.31 -3.31
C GLY A 207 1.21 11.71 -2.74
N LYS A 208 2.34 12.24 -2.34
CA LYS A 208 2.52 13.67 -2.11
C LYS A 208 3.76 14.12 -2.84
N TYR A 209 3.64 15.15 -3.67
CA TYR A 209 4.76 15.77 -4.36
C TYR A 209 5.07 17.13 -3.74
N GLY A 210 6.34 17.52 -3.81
CA GLY A 210 6.82 18.81 -3.33
C GLY A 210 7.81 19.41 -4.32
N LYS A 211 7.86 20.74 -4.38
CA LYS A 211 8.83 21.51 -5.18
C LYS A 211 9.18 22.82 -4.47
N THR A 212 10.46 23.12 -4.39
CA THR A 212 10.94 24.42 -3.89
C THR A 212 10.69 25.51 -4.94
N LEU A 213 10.04 26.59 -4.53
CA LEU A 213 9.83 27.79 -5.32
C LEU A 213 10.80 28.85 -4.80
N SER A 214 11.88 29.13 -5.55
CA SER A 214 12.86 30.12 -5.13
C SER A 214 12.87 31.36 -6.01
N THR A 215 12.56 32.51 -5.43
CA THR A 215 12.65 33.80 -6.12
C THR A 215 14.10 34.19 -6.44
N PHE A 216 15.09 33.50 -5.87
CA PHE A 216 16.47 33.65 -6.31
C PHE A 216 16.70 33.05 -7.70
N THR A 217 16.08 31.90 -8.01
CA THR A 217 16.21 31.26 -9.33
C THR A 217 15.21 31.80 -10.34
N HIS A 218 14.07 32.32 -9.89
CA HIS A 218 13.05 32.99 -10.70
C HIS A 218 12.77 34.38 -10.11
N PRO A 219 13.57 35.40 -10.45
CA PRO A 219 13.51 36.74 -9.84
C PRO A 219 12.17 37.46 -9.97
N ASP A 220 11.35 37.08 -10.96
CA ASP A 220 10.02 37.62 -11.18
C ASP A 220 8.90 36.79 -10.52
N GLY A 221 9.27 35.73 -9.82
CA GLY A 221 8.38 34.88 -9.04
C GLY A 221 7.56 33.88 -9.84
N TRP A 222 7.71 33.80 -11.17
CA TRP A 222 6.89 32.93 -12.02
C TRP A 222 7.50 31.54 -12.18
N PHE A 223 6.70 30.52 -11.88
CA PHE A 223 7.05 29.11 -12.03
C PHE A 223 6.04 28.41 -12.92
N LEU A 224 6.53 27.58 -13.84
CA LEU A 224 5.68 26.68 -14.61
C LEU A 224 5.51 25.36 -13.84
N CYS A 225 4.28 25.12 -13.40
CA CYS A 225 3.89 24.00 -12.54
C CYS A 225 2.79 23.17 -13.19
N GLY A 226 2.49 22.00 -12.62
CA GLY A 226 1.42 21.15 -13.09
C GLY A 226 0.82 20.28 -11.99
N LEU A 227 -0.39 19.78 -12.24
CA LEU A 227 -1.12 18.87 -11.35
C LEU A 227 -1.06 17.42 -11.87
N PRO A 228 -0.09 16.60 -11.44
CA PRO A 228 0.02 15.21 -11.90
C PRO A 228 -0.82 14.20 -11.10
N LEU A 229 -1.25 14.57 -9.89
CA LEU A 229 -2.02 13.70 -8.99
C LEU A 229 -3.53 13.95 -9.14
N GLU A 230 -4.32 12.91 -8.98
CA GLU A 230 -5.77 13.04 -8.80
C GLU A 230 -6.04 13.48 -7.36
N VAL A 231 -6.76 14.58 -7.17
CA VAL A 231 -7.00 15.18 -5.85
C VAL A 231 -8.47 15.08 -5.46
N SER A 232 -8.75 14.92 -4.16
CA SER A 232 -10.13 14.87 -3.64
C SER A 232 -10.81 16.24 -3.66
N ASN A 233 -10.04 17.32 -3.53
CA ASN A 233 -10.50 18.70 -3.62
C ASN A 233 -9.62 19.45 -4.64
N ASN A 234 -10.23 19.79 -5.76
CA ASN A 234 -9.59 20.40 -6.92
C ASN A 234 -9.62 21.94 -6.90
N SER A 235 -10.12 22.56 -5.83
CA SER A 235 -10.13 24.03 -5.71
C SER A 235 -8.72 24.59 -5.69
N VAL A 236 -8.52 25.77 -6.29
CA VAL A 236 -7.22 26.44 -6.30
C VAL A 236 -6.73 26.72 -4.88
N GLU A 237 -7.62 27.12 -3.97
CA GLU A 237 -7.30 27.36 -2.56
C GLU A 237 -6.73 26.13 -1.88
N ASN A 238 -7.34 24.95 -2.09
CA ASN A 238 -6.85 23.70 -1.51
C ASN A 238 -5.50 23.29 -2.10
N LEU A 239 -5.31 23.47 -3.40
CA LEU A 239 -4.07 23.08 -4.08
C LEU A 239 -2.89 24.00 -3.74
N MET A 240 -3.18 25.26 -3.44
CA MET A 240 -2.17 26.27 -3.07
C MET A 240 -2.04 26.43 -1.55
N GLN A 241 -2.62 25.54 -0.74
CA GLN A 241 -2.60 25.62 0.73
C GLN A 241 -1.19 25.57 1.34
N SER A 242 -0.18 25.15 0.58
CA SER A 242 1.21 25.14 1.01
C SER A 242 1.93 26.47 0.77
N ILE A 243 1.33 27.38 0.02
CA ILE A 243 1.89 28.69 -0.32
C ILE A 243 1.53 29.68 0.79
N ASP A 244 2.53 30.36 1.33
CA ASP A 244 2.37 31.39 2.36
C ASP A 244 2.19 32.78 1.72
N GLY A 245 1.09 33.43 2.08
CA GLY A 245 0.75 34.77 1.62
C GLY A 245 0.12 34.82 0.21
N ASP A 246 0.34 35.94 -0.47
CA ASP A 246 -0.27 36.22 -1.76
C ASP A 246 0.35 35.38 -2.89
N PHE A 247 -0.50 34.93 -3.81
CA PHE A 247 -0.11 34.23 -5.03
C PHE A 247 -1.07 34.50 -6.20
N HIS A 248 -0.61 34.20 -7.41
CA HIS A 248 -1.39 34.24 -8.64
C HIS A 248 -1.20 32.94 -9.45
N VAL A 249 -2.30 32.24 -9.73
CA VAL A 249 -2.33 31.06 -10.60
C VAL A 249 -2.97 31.39 -11.94
N MET A 250 -2.39 30.90 -13.03
CA MET A 250 -2.95 31.01 -14.38
C MET A 250 -2.97 29.66 -15.09
N VAL A 251 -4.14 29.28 -15.61
CA VAL A 251 -4.33 28.07 -16.43
C VAL A 251 -4.77 28.50 -17.83
N TYR A 252 -4.29 27.81 -18.86
CA TYR A 252 -4.73 28.00 -20.23
C TYR A 252 -5.67 26.85 -20.63
N ARG A 253 -6.96 27.15 -20.81
CA ARG A 253 -8.01 26.16 -21.11
C ARG A 253 -8.93 26.71 -22.20
N ASN A 254 -9.27 25.91 -23.20
CA ASN A 254 -10.17 26.29 -24.30
C ASN A 254 -9.78 27.62 -24.97
N HIS A 255 -8.48 27.78 -25.23
CA HIS A 255 -7.87 29.00 -25.79
C HIS A 255 -8.04 30.29 -24.96
N VAL A 256 -8.36 30.19 -23.67
CA VAL A 256 -8.54 31.34 -22.78
C VAL A 256 -7.65 31.18 -21.54
N TRP A 257 -7.10 32.31 -21.07
CA TRP A 257 -6.43 32.38 -19.77
C TRP A 257 -7.45 32.55 -18.64
N LEU A 258 -7.42 31.60 -17.71
CA LEU A 258 -8.16 31.65 -16.47
C LEU A 258 -7.20 32.04 -15.34
N HIS A 259 -7.69 32.84 -14.39
CA HIS A 259 -6.85 33.41 -13.34
C HIS A 259 -7.46 33.21 -11.96
N TYR A 260 -6.60 32.91 -10.99
CA TYR A 260 -6.91 33.02 -9.56
C TYR A 260 -5.82 33.83 -8.88
N CYS A 261 -6.18 34.99 -8.35
CA CYS A 261 -5.27 35.95 -7.76
C CYS A 261 -5.82 36.39 -6.40
N THR A 262 -5.03 36.16 -5.36
CA THR A 262 -5.37 36.45 -3.95
C THR A 262 -5.55 37.94 -3.66
N TYR A 263 -4.85 38.81 -4.39
CA TYR A 263 -4.86 40.26 -4.22
C TYR A 263 -5.74 41.00 -5.26
N TRP A 264 -6.50 40.27 -6.08
CA TRP A 264 -7.53 40.85 -6.94
C TRP A 264 -8.90 40.82 -6.24
N PRO A 265 -9.84 41.72 -6.60
CA PRO A 265 -11.24 41.54 -6.25
C PRO A 265 -11.73 40.14 -6.65
N PRO A 266 -12.39 39.37 -5.76
CA PRO A 266 -12.78 37.99 -6.05
C PRO A 266 -13.59 37.80 -7.33
N GLN A 267 -14.34 38.82 -7.75
CA GLN A 267 -15.16 38.81 -8.97
C GLN A 267 -14.33 38.77 -10.27
N LEU A 268 -13.03 39.06 -10.21
CA LEU A 268 -12.11 38.96 -11.35
C LEU A 268 -11.45 37.60 -11.46
N ASN A 269 -11.57 36.75 -10.43
CA ASN A 269 -11.05 35.39 -10.48
C ASN A 269 -11.99 34.51 -11.31
N THR A 270 -11.44 33.91 -12.36
CA THR A 270 -12.15 33.06 -13.32
C THR A 270 -11.72 31.59 -13.24
N LEU A 271 -10.62 31.31 -12.54
CA LEU A 271 -10.15 29.98 -12.22
C LEU A 271 -10.57 29.64 -10.79
N HIS A 272 -11.39 28.61 -10.60
CA HIS A 272 -11.75 28.12 -9.26
C HIS A 272 -11.24 26.71 -9.00
N GLU A 273 -11.03 25.93 -10.06
CA GLU A 273 -10.63 24.53 -9.99
C GLU A 273 -9.56 24.22 -11.06
N THR A 274 -8.64 23.32 -10.71
CA THR A 274 -7.67 22.74 -11.65
C THR A 274 -7.74 21.23 -11.61
N TYR A 275 -7.53 20.57 -12.75
CA TYR A 275 -7.71 19.14 -12.92
C TYR A 275 -6.39 18.43 -13.19
N GLN A 276 -6.36 17.12 -12.91
CA GLN A 276 -5.19 16.29 -13.19
C GLN A 276 -4.80 16.38 -14.67
N GLY A 277 -3.50 16.54 -14.93
CA GLY A 277 -2.94 16.73 -16.27
C GLY A 277 -2.81 18.19 -16.70
N GLU A 278 -3.40 19.14 -15.98
CA GLU A 278 -3.29 20.56 -16.32
C GLU A 278 -1.96 21.18 -15.87
N GLY A 279 -1.33 21.93 -16.76
CA GLY A 279 -0.24 22.84 -16.44
C GLY A 279 -0.78 24.20 -16.01
N PHE A 280 -0.02 24.92 -15.18
CA PHE A 280 -0.35 26.26 -14.75
C PHE A 280 0.90 27.08 -14.46
N TRP A 281 0.78 28.39 -14.66
CA TRP A 281 1.74 29.35 -14.11
C TRP A 281 1.37 29.68 -12.67
N LEU A 282 2.36 29.71 -11.80
CA LEU A 282 2.23 30.14 -10.41
C LEU A 282 3.20 31.29 -10.16
N ASN A 283 2.70 32.44 -9.74
CA ASN A 283 3.49 33.54 -9.22
C ASN A 283 3.49 33.54 -7.70
N VAL A 284 4.68 33.58 -7.11
CA VAL A 284 4.89 33.74 -5.66
C VAL A 284 5.84 34.91 -5.39
N PHE A 285 5.66 35.58 -4.26
CA PHE A 285 6.45 36.77 -3.91
C PHE A 285 7.59 36.49 -2.92
N ASN A 286 7.60 35.30 -2.31
CA ASN A 286 8.62 34.86 -1.37
C ASN A 286 9.17 33.48 -1.77
N ASN A 287 10.30 33.09 -1.20
CA ASN A 287 10.75 31.71 -1.30
C ASN A 287 9.74 30.82 -0.56
N ASP A 288 9.26 29.77 -1.23
CA ASP A 288 8.18 28.93 -0.74
C ASP A 288 8.30 27.48 -1.23
N ARG A 289 7.30 26.65 -0.93
CA ARG A 289 7.18 25.27 -1.38
C ARG A 289 5.77 24.99 -1.88
N LEU A 290 5.67 24.55 -3.13
CA LEU A 290 4.45 23.93 -3.62
C LEU A 290 4.43 22.48 -3.17
N ALA A 291 3.36 22.07 -2.49
CA ALA A 291 3.09 20.69 -2.14
C ALA A 291 1.68 20.32 -2.58
N ILE A 292 1.52 19.12 -3.13
CA ILE A 292 0.22 18.58 -3.53
C ILE A 292 0.18 17.12 -3.12
N ALA A 293 -0.89 16.70 -2.45
CA ALA A 293 -1.14 15.31 -2.10
C ALA A 293 -2.43 14.82 -2.79
N GLY A 294 -2.43 13.56 -3.20
CA GLY A 294 -3.52 12.95 -3.94
C GLY A 294 -3.29 11.47 -4.22
N THR A 295 -4.05 10.93 -5.15
CA THR A 295 -3.93 9.56 -5.67
C THR A 295 -2.99 9.54 -6.87
N VAL A 296 -2.13 8.52 -6.93
CA VAL A 296 -1.29 8.25 -8.11
C VAL A 296 -2.11 7.40 -9.07
N THR A 297 -2.47 7.98 -10.21
CA THR A 297 -3.24 7.31 -11.26
C THR A 297 -2.58 7.49 -12.62
N ASP A 298 -2.99 6.65 -13.57
CA ASP A 298 -2.75 6.91 -14.98
C ASP A 298 -3.68 8.03 -15.44
N VAL A 299 -3.21 8.88 -16.35
CA VAL A 299 -3.99 10.03 -16.82
C VAL A 299 -4.10 10.03 -18.35
N MET A 300 -5.30 10.34 -18.84
CA MET A 300 -5.59 10.53 -20.25
C MET A 300 -5.63 12.03 -20.55
N ILE A 301 -4.57 12.57 -21.14
CA ILE A 301 -4.47 14.00 -21.43
C ILE A 301 -4.98 14.25 -22.85
N SER A 302 -6.09 14.97 -22.97
CA SER A 302 -6.62 15.40 -24.28
C SER A 302 -5.81 16.60 -24.78
N LEU A 303 -5.33 16.53 -26.01
CA LEU A 303 -4.49 17.55 -26.63
C LEU A 303 -5.15 18.04 -27.92
N GLU A 304 -5.27 19.35 -28.07
CA GLU A 304 -5.78 20.01 -29.27
C GLU A 304 -4.63 20.41 -30.19
N THR A 305 -4.88 20.45 -31.50
CA THR A 305 -3.90 20.90 -32.49
C THR A 305 -3.32 22.26 -32.11
N GLY A 306 -1.99 22.34 -32.01
CA GLY A 306 -1.29 23.53 -31.53
C GLY A 306 -0.70 23.37 -30.14
N TRP A 307 -0.54 24.49 -29.42
CA TRP A 307 0.09 24.55 -28.11
C TRP A 307 -0.88 24.20 -26.98
N ASN A 308 -0.52 23.22 -26.15
CA ASN A 308 -1.25 22.79 -24.97
C ASN A 308 -0.38 22.99 -23.73
N LEU A 309 -0.96 23.54 -22.66
CA LEU A 309 -0.28 23.70 -21.37
C LEU A 309 -0.66 22.51 -20.47
N VAL A 310 0.33 21.67 -20.14
CA VAL A 310 0.10 20.39 -19.47
C VAL A 310 1.04 20.18 -18.29
N ALA A 311 0.61 19.33 -17.36
CA ALA A 311 1.46 18.82 -16.29
C ALA A 311 2.39 17.72 -16.82
N PHE A 312 3.58 17.61 -16.24
CA PHE A 312 4.40 16.42 -16.37
C PHE A 312 3.78 15.26 -15.55
N PRO A 313 3.25 14.20 -16.20
CA PRO A 313 2.33 13.26 -15.54
C PRO A 313 3.01 12.09 -14.83
N TYR A 314 4.34 11.95 -14.96
CA TYR A 314 5.05 10.78 -14.47
C TYR A 314 5.55 10.94 -13.04
N THR A 315 5.65 9.83 -12.32
CA THR A 315 6.13 9.81 -10.92
C THR A 315 7.63 10.09 -10.78
N GLY A 316 8.41 9.93 -11.86
CA GLY A 316 9.86 10.07 -11.91
C GLY A 316 10.33 11.07 -12.97
N PRO A 317 11.51 11.71 -12.77
CA PRO A 317 12.03 12.68 -13.72
C PRO A 317 12.33 12.05 -15.10
N MET A 318 12.15 12.82 -16.16
CA MET A 318 12.41 12.39 -17.54
C MET A 318 13.02 13.53 -18.36
N SER A 319 13.94 13.20 -19.27
CA SER A 319 14.46 14.20 -20.21
C SER A 319 13.41 14.54 -21.27
N VAL A 320 13.44 15.78 -21.77
CA VAL A 320 12.57 16.20 -22.87
C VAL A 320 12.77 15.31 -24.11
N SER A 321 14.00 14.88 -24.39
CA SER A 321 14.30 13.96 -25.50
C SER A 321 13.65 12.57 -25.36
N ALA A 322 13.43 12.09 -24.14
CA ALA A 322 12.72 10.84 -23.88
C ALA A 322 11.20 11.05 -23.84
N LEU A 323 10.74 12.22 -23.42
CA LEU A 323 9.32 12.57 -23.32
C LEU A 323 8.68 12.87 -24.68
N LEU A 324 9.35 13.64 -25.54
CA LEU A 324 8.76 14.10 -26.81
C LEU A 324 8.22 12.94 -27.69
N PRO A 325 8.95 11.81 -27.86
CA PRO A 325 8.48 10.72 -28.72
C PRO A 325 7.29 9.92 -28.16
N ILE A 326 7.02 10.00 -26.85
CA ILE A 326 5.93 9.25 -26.21
C ILE A 326 4.61 10.04 -26.16
N ILE A 327 4.64 11.34 -26.47
CA ILE A 327 3.44 12.16 -26.62
C ILE A 327 2.95 12.04 -28.07
N PRO A 328 1.76 11.48 -28.32
CA PRO A 328 1.21 11.38 -29.67
C PRO A 328 1.14 12.74 -30.37
N GLY A 329 1.56 12.79 -31.64
CA GLY A 329 1.46 14.00 -32.46
C GLY A 329 2.38 15.16 -32.06
N ALA A 330 3.18 15.04 -30.99
CA ALA A 330 4.04 16.12 -30.50
C ALA A 330 5.23 16.38 -31.44
N SER A 331 5.53 17.66 -31.64
CA SER A 331 6.69 18.10 -32.44
C SER A 331 7.64 19.02 -31.69
N GLN A 332 7.15 19.72 -30.66
CA GLN A 332 7.95 20.64 -29.85
C GLN A 332 7.47 20.67 -28.40
N ILE A 333 8.42 20.94 -27.49
CA ILE A 333 8.17 21.21 -26.09
C ILE A 333 8.80 22.55 -25.72
N MET A 334 8.07 23.40 -24.99
CA MET A 334 8.63 24.56 -24.30
C MET A 334 8.58 24.37 -22.79
N ILE A 335 9.64 24.81 -22.12
CA ILE A 335 9.84 24.67 -20.68
C ILE A 335 10.08 26.04 -20.05
N SER A 336 9.98 26.10 -18.72
CA SER A 336 10.33 27.28 -17.94
C SER A 336 11.81 27.63 -18.11
N ASP A 337 12.08 28.88 -18.44
CA ASP A 337 13.42 29.47 -18.41
C ASP A 337 13.31 30.97 -18.05
N PRO A 338 13.59 31.35 -16.78
CA PRO A 338 13.46 32.74 -16.30
C PRO A 338 14.48 33.69 -16.93
N SER A 339 15.47 33.19 -17.68
CA SER A 339 16.40 34.03 -18.44
C SER A 339 15.90 34.37 -19.85
N SER A 340 14.82 33.72 -20.29
CA SER A 340 14.24 33.89 -21.62
C SER A 340 13.00 34.81 -21.59
N PRO A 341 12.65 35.45 -22.71
CA PRO A 341 11.42 36.23 -22.81
C PRO A 341 10.19 35.41 -22.41
N TYR A 342 9.30 36.02 -21.62
CA TYR A 342 8.07 35.37 -21.11
C TYR A 342 8.33 34.11 -20.26
N ASN A 343 9.55 33.98 -19.72
CA ASN A 343 9.99 32.86 -18.87
C ASN A 343 9.93 31.49 -19.53
N ILE A 344 9.98 31.42 -20.87
CA ILE A 344 9.91 30.17 -21.61
C ILE A 344 10.93 30.09 -22.73
N LYS A 345 11.37 28.87 -23.04
CA LYS A 345 12.15 28.57 -24.23
C LYS A 345 11.71 27.26 -24.86
N ILE A 346 12.02 27.09 -26.15
CA ILE A 346 11.98 25.77 -26.79
C ILE A 346 13.08 24.92 -26.17
N ALA A 347 12.71 23.73 -25.71
CA ALA A 347 13.64 22.79 -25.10
C ALA A 347 14.59 22.18 -26.15
N THR A 348 15.81 21.89 -25.73
CA THR A 348 16.88 21.34 -26.58
C THR A 348 17.01 19.83 -26.48
N GLY A 349 16.38 19.21 -25.48
CA GLY A 349 16.23 17.76 -25.30
C GLY A 349 16.98 17.18 -24.09
N SER A 350 17.99 17.89 -23.55
CA SER A 350 18.74 17.45 -22.36
C SER A 350 18.09 17.88 -21.05
N GLU A 351 17.16 18.84 -21.10
CA GLU A 351 16.46 19.35 -19.94
C GLU A 351 15.58 18.27 -19.31
N ILE A 352 15.53 18.26 -17.99
CA ILE A 352 14.79 17.27 -17.20
C ILE A 352 13.50 17.92 -16.70
N LEU A 353 12.37 17.27 -17.00
CA LEU A 353 11.10 17.55 -16.36
C LEU A 353 10.93 16.64 -15.16
N ASN A 354 10.43 17.22 -14.07
CA ASN A 354 10.21 16.58 -12.79
C ASN A 354 8.70 16.58 -12.48
N PRO A 355 8.25 15.69 -11.58
CA PRO A 355 6.90 15.79 -11.05
C PRO A 355 6.63 17.19 -10.47
N LEU A 356 5.41 17.71 -10.67
CA LEU A 356 4.97 19.11 -10.45
C LEU A 356 5.50 20.14 -11.45
N ASP A 357 6.32 19.78 -12.44
CA ASP A 357 6.62 20.68 -13.55
C ASP A 357 5.43 20.76 -14.51
N GLY A 358 5.17 21.98 -14.98
CA GLY A 358 4.34 22.20 -16.17
C GLY A 358 5.23 22.40 -17.39
N PHE A 359 4.68 22.17 -18.57
CA PHE A 359 5.33 22.49 -19.83
C PHE A 359 4.30 22.74 -20.93
N TRP A 360 4.74 23.38 -22.00
CA TRP A 360 3.94 23.49 -23.22
C TRP A 360 4.35 22.41 -24.21
N VAL A 361 3.37 21.78 -24.84
CA VAL A 361 3.60 20.83 -25.94
C VAL A 361 2.83 21.27 -27.18
N TYR A 362 3.51 21.27 -28.32
CA TYR A 362 2.87 21.49 -29.61
C TYR A 362 2.54 20.14 -30.24
N VAL A 363 1.27 19.92 -30.58
CA VAL A 363 0.82 18.73 -31.35
C VAL A 363 0.28 19.12 -32.72
N ASN A 364 0.52 18.27 -33.72
CA ASN A 364 0.15 18.54 -35.12
C ASN A 364 -1.31 18.20 -35.46
N PHE A 365 -2.01 17.48 -34.59
CA PHE A 365 -3.40 17.08 -34.73
C PHE A 365 -3.99 16.77 -33.36
N ASP A 366 -5.32 16.85 -33.23
CA ASP A 366 -6.03 16.52 -32.00
C ASP A 366 -5.78 15.06 -31.61
N THR A 367 -5.42 14.80 -30.36
CA THR A 367 -5.05 13.47 -29.90
C THR A 367 -5.26 13.30 -28.40
N VAL A 368 -5.13 12.06 -27.92
CA VAL A 368 -5.19 11.75 -26.49
C VAL A 368 -3.90 11.04 -26.12
N TRP A 369 -3.22 11.55 -25.11
CA TRP A 369 -1.99 11.00 -24.57
C TRP A 369 -2.28 10.11 -23.35
N PRO A 370 -2.15 8.77 -23.45
CA PRO A 370 -2.26 7.88 -22.30
C PRO A 370 -0.93 7.87 -21.51
N ALA A 371 -0.84 8.69 -20.47
CA ALA A 371 0.31 8.72 -19.59
C ALA A 371 0.14 7.69 -18.46
N VAL A 372 0.86 6.57 -18.58
CA VAL A 372 0.81 5.44 -17.65
C VAL A 372 1.99 5.49 -16.68
N ASN A 373 1.71 5.35 -15.39
CA ASN A 373 2.69 5.31 -14.32
C ASN A 373 3.07 3.83 -14.02
N TYR A 374 4.29 3.44 -14.39
CA TYR A 374 4.89 2.12 -14.13
C TYR A 374 5.94 2.11 -13.01
#